data_AF-X1UH04-F1
#
_entry.id   AF-X1UH04-F1
#
_cell.length_a   1.000
_cell.length_b   1.000
_cell.length_c   1.000
_cell.angle_alpha   90.00
_cell.angle_beta   90.00
_cell.angle_gamma   90.00
#
_symmetry.space_group_name_H-M   'P 1'
#
loop_
_entity.id
_entity.type
_entity.pdbx_description
1 polymer ?
#
loop_
_entity_poly.entity_id
_entity_poly.type
_entity_poly.pdbx_seq_one_letter_code
_entity_poly.pdbx_strand_id
1 'polypeptide(L)'
;AFPANSLKYNEVTDITPDVRLTFYNSGHALGGAMVHLNIGNGSHNLLYTGDFKYARSRLLDPAVINFPRIESVITESTYGSKADILPSRIESEEKLLELVNKTIDRKGKVLIPELGLGRAQETMLVI
;
A
#
# COMPACT_ATOMS: atom_id res chain seq x y z
N ALA A 1 -25.95 -12.55 -6.19
CA ALA A 1 -24.55 -12.56 -5.73
C ALA A 1 -23.67 -12.49 -6.97
N PHE A 2 -22.91 -11.42 -7.15
CA PHE A 2 -21.89 -11.39 -8.22
C PHE A 2 -20.85 -12.46 -7.85
N PRO A 3 -20.52 -13.41 -8.74
CA PRO A 3 -19.41 -14.32 -8.47
C PRO A 3 -18.15 -13.47 -8.37
N ALA A 4 -17.57 -13.41 -7.18
CA ALA A 4 -16.30 -12.75 -6.97
C ALA A 4 -15.21 -13.62 -7.61
N ASN A 5 -14.94 -13.38 -8.90
CA ASN A 5 -13.73 -13.90 -9.54
C ASN A 5 -12.55 -13.12 -8.96
N SER A 6 -11.99 -13.59 -7.84
CA SER A 6 -10.77 -13.03 -7.28
C SER A 6 -9.61 -13.27 -8.25
N LEU A 7 -8.86 -12.22 -8.57
CA LEU A 7 -7.68 -12.29 -9.44
C LEU A 7 -6.41 -12.25 -8.60
N LYS A 8 -5.38 -12.98 -9.00
CA LYS A 8 -4.08 -12.97 -8.31
C LYS A 8 -3.21 -11.82 -8.80
N TYR A 9 -2.20 -11.47 -8.01
CA TYR A 9 -1.15 -10.58 -8.49
C TYR A 9 -0.42 -11.20 -9.69
N ASN A 10 -0.02 -10.35 -10.62
CA ASN A 10 0.68 -10.69 -11.87
C ASN A 10 -0.12 -11.59 -12.82
N GLU A 11 -1.41 -11.79 -12.58
CA GLU A 11 -2.31 -12.51 -13.48
C GLU A 11 -2.92 -11.55 -14.51
N VAL A 12 -2.63 -11.80 -15.79
CA VAL A 12 -3.20 -11.03 -16.90
C VAL A 12 -4.62 -11.54 -17.16
N THR A 13 -5.60 -10.66 -17.04
CA THR A 13 -7.03 -11.00 -17.16
C THR A 13 -7.70 -10.13 -18.21
N ASP A 14 -8.33 -10.73 -19.22
CA ASP A 14 -9.19 -10.01 -20.16
C ASP A 14 -10.46 -9.56 -19.44
N ILE A 15 -10.68 -8.24 -19.35
CA ILE A 15 -11.88 -7.66 -18.71
C ILE A 15 -12.88 -7.08 -19.73
N THR A 16 -12.40 -6.80 -20.94
CA THR A 16 -13.18 -6.46 -22.14
C THR A 16 -12.45 -7.05 -23.37
N PRO A 17 -13.03 -7.02 -24.58
CA PRO A 17 -12.35 -7.48 -25.79
C PRO A 17 -11.03 -6.76 -26.13
N ASP A 18 -10.83 -5.56 -25.58
CA ASP A 18 -9.73 -4.66 -25.89
C ASP A 18 -8.94 -4.20 -24.67
N VAL A 19 -9.28 -4.65 -23.45
CA VAL A 19 -8.59 -4.26 -22.22
C VAL A 19 -8.22 -5.50 -21.39
N ARG A 20 -6.92 -5.58 -21.06
CA ARG A 20 -6.37 -6.55 -20.11
C ARG A 20 -5.98 -5.85 -18.81
N LEU A 21 -6.38 -6.44 -17.69
CA LEU A 21 -6.03 -6.00 -16.35
C LEU A 21 -4.94 -6.90 -15.76
N THR A 22 -3.99 -6.31 -15.06
CA THR A 22 -3.05 -7.01 -14.17
C THR A 22 -2.95 -6.28 -12.84
N PHE A 23 -3.11 -7.00 -11.73
CA PHE A 23 -2.86 -6.45 -10.40
C PHE A 23 -1.39 -6.62 -9.99
N TYR A 24 -0.81 -5.59 -9.41
CA TYR A 24 0.54 -5.61 -8.82
C TYR A 24 0.49 -5.22 -7.35
N ASN A 25 1.33 -5.82 -6.49
CA ASN A 25 1.39 -5.46 -5.06
C ASN A 25 1.66 -3.97 -4.88
N SER A 26 0.79 -3.27 -4.13
CA SER A 26 0.99 -1.85 -3.79
C SER A 26 1.78 -1.63 -2.50
N GLY A 27 1.96 -2.66 -1.68
CA GLY A 27 2.66 -2.57 -0.39
C GLY A 27 1.93 -1.72 0.68
N HIS A 28 0.70 -1.27 0.42
CA HIS A 28 -0.04 -0.37 1.31
C HIS A 28 -0.73 -1.11 2.46
N ALA A 29 -1.50 -2.14 2.14
CA ALA A 29 -2.25 -2.98 3.07
C ALA A 29 -2.38 -4.40 2.50
N LEU A 30 -2.85 -5.35 3.31
CA LEU A 30 -3.11 -6.71 2.83
C LEU A 30 -4.12 -6.67 1.67
N GLY A 31 -3.74 -7.25 0.52
CA GLY A 31 -4.55 -7.21 -0.70
C GLY A 31 -4.48 -5.89 -1.49
N GLY A 32 -3.69 -4.91 -1.04
CA GLY A 32 -3.48 -3.66 -1.74
C GLY A 32 -2.82 -3.87 -3.11
N ALA A 33 -3.48 -3.37 -4.16
CA ALA A 33 -3.09 -3.61 -5.54
C ALA A 33 -3.03 -2.31 -6.34
N MET A 34 -1.98 -2.16 -7.13
CA MET A 34 -1.95 -1.24 -8.27
C MET A 34 -2.58 -1.93 -9.48
N VAL A 35 -3.32 -1.17 -10.28
CA VAL A 35 -4.06 -1.65 -11.44
C VAL A 35 -3.35 -1.24 -12.72
N HIS A 36 -2.82 -2.21 -13.45
CA HIS A 36 -2.25 -2.00 -14.78
C HIS A 36 -3.26 -2.41 -15.84
N LEU A 37 -3.57 -1.50 -16.76
CA LEU A 37 -4.49 -1.72 -17.87
C LEU A 37 -3.73 -1.63 -19.19
N ASN A 38 -3.76 -2.70 -19.96
CA ASN A 38 -3.26 -2.76 -21.34
C ASN A 38 -4.45 -2.61 -22.29
N ILE A 39 -4.52 -1.49 -23.02
CA ILE A 39 -5.67 -1.09 -23.85
C ILE A 39 -5.31 -1.21 -25.33
N GLY A 40 -6.23 -1.75 -26.13
CA GLY A 40 -6.10 -1.88 -27.58
C GLY A 40 -4.86 -2.67 -28.01
N ASN A 41 -4.59 -3.80 -27.35
CA ASN A 41 -3.38 -4.62 -27.55
C ASN A 41 -2.06 -3.85 -27.36
N GLY A 42 -2.02 -2.98 -26.35
CA GLY A 42 -0.85 -2.15 -26.05
C GLY A 42 -0.80 -0.86 -26.85
N SER A 43 -1.91 -0.41 -27.43
CA SER A 43 -2.03 0.96 -27.95
C SER A 43 -1.78 1.98 -26.84
N HIS A 44 -2.25 1.72 -25.63
CA HIS A 44 -1.99 2.53 -24.43
C HIS A 44 -1.96 1.67 -23.18
N ASN A 45 -1.10 1.99 -22.22
CA ASN A 45 -0.98 1.32 -20.93
C ASN A 45 -1.12 2.36 -19.81
N LEU A 46 -2.11 2.14 -18.96
CA LEU A 46 -2.41 2.98 -17.82
C LEU A 46 -2.10 2.23 -16.53
N LEU A 47 -1.40 2.88 -15.61
CA LEU A 47 -1.25 2.43 -14.23
C LEU A 47 -2.08 3.33 -13.32
N TYR A 48 -2.98 2.74 -12.54
CA TYR A 48 -3.60 3.40 -11.40
C TYR A 48 -3.01 2.81 -10.12
N THR A 49 -2.36 3.62 -9.29
CA THR A 49 -1.62 3.09 -8.13
C THR A 49 -2.54 2.72 -6.97
N GLY A 50 -3.69 3.39 -6.84
CA GLY A 50 -4.36 3.49 -5.53
C GLY A 50 -3.38 4.03 -4.48
N ASP A 51 -3.61 3.67 -3.22
CA ASP A 51 -2.63 3.91 -2.16
C ASP A 51 -1.50 2.88 -2.27
N PHE A 52 -0.25 3.35 -2.21
CA PHE A 52 0.92 2.48 -2.31
C PHE A 52 2.01 2.91 -1.34
N LYS A 53 2.89 1.97 -1.00
CA LYS A 53 4.06 2.25 -0.16
C LYS A 53 5.30 1.70 -0.84
N TYR A 54 6.15 2.60 -1.32
CA TYR A 54 7.43 2.25 -1.92
C TYR A 54 8.55 2.06 -0.88
N ALA A 55 8.23 1.37 0.21
CA ALA A 55 9.19 1.02 1.26
C ALA A 55 8.74 -0.27 1.94
N ARG A 56 9.69 -1.13 2.29
CA ARG A 56 9.41 -2.37 3.00
C ARG A 56 8.87 -2.07 4.40
N SER A 57 7.67 -2.56 4.71
CA SER A 57 7.10 -2.52 6.06
C SER A 57 7.47 -3.80 6.83
N ARG A 58 6.94 -3.99 8.04
CA ARG A 58 7.14 -5.26 8.75
C ARG A 58 6.28 -6.38 8.15
N LEU A 59 5.08 -6.03 7.68
CA LEU A 59 4.10 -6.97 7.12
C LEU A 59 4.25 -7.20 5.62
N LEU A 60 4.61 -6.15 4.85
CA LEU A 60 4.49 -6.14 3.39
C LEU A 60 5.80 -5.76 2.70
N ASP A 61 6.03 -6.41 1.57
CA ASP A 61 7.04 -5.99 0.60
C ASP A 61 6.64 -4.66 -0.06
N PRO A 62 7.62 -3.85 -0.53
CA PRO A 62 7.32 -2.57 -1.15
C PRO A 62 6.48 -2.73 -2.43
N ALA A 63 5.85 -1.63 -2.82
CA ALA A 63 5.17 -1.51 -4.11
C ALA A 63 6.06 -1.96 -5.28
N VAL A 64 5.48 -2.70 -6.22
CA VAL A 64 6.14 -3.02 -7.49
C VAL A 64 6.39 -1.73 -8.28
N ILE A 65 7.57 -1.61 -8.88
CA ILE A 65 7.94 -0.46 -9.73
C ILE A 65 8.34 -0.85 -11.14
N ASN A 66 8.44 -2.15 -11.43
CA ASN A 66 8.82 -2.63 -12.75
C ASN A 66 7.59 -3.15 -13.49
N PHE A 67 7.27 -2.54 -14.61
CA PHE A 67 6.09 -2.85 -15.41
C PHE A 67 6.50 -2.98 -16.89
N PRO A 68 5.80 -3.80 -17.70
CA PRO A 68 6.18 -4.02 -19.09
C PRO A 68 6.19 -2.75 -19.95
N ARG A 69 5.15 -1.91 -19.81
CA ARG A 69 4.97 -0.64 -20.55
C ARG A 69 3.93 0.23 -19.83
N ILE A 70 4.19 1.53 -19.73
CA ILE A 70 3.28 2.52 -19.13
C ILE A 70 3.39 3.82 -19.91
N GLU A 71 2.25 4.35 -20.37
CA GLU A 71 2.13 5.68 -20.96
C GLU A 71 1.56 6.70 -19.97
N SER A 72 0.70 6.25 -19.05
CA SER A 72 0.03 7.14 -18.09
C SER A 72 0.01 6.52 -16.71
N VAL A 73 0.21 7.36 -15.70
CA VAL A 73 0.11 6.99 -14.28
C VAL A 73 -0.88 7.93 -13.61
N ILE A 74 -1.86 7.35 -12.92
CA ILE A 74 -2.71 8.06 -11.96
C ILE A 74 -2.22 7.61 -10.58
N THR A 75 -1.64 8.54 -9.83
CA THR A 75 -1.01 8.27 -8.53
C THR A 75 -1.73 8.99 -7.40
N GLU A 76 -1.66 8.41 -6.19
CA GLU A 76 -2.02 9.11 -4.96
C GLU A 76 -1.01 10.22 -4.63
N SER A 77 -1.42 11.14 -3.75
CA SER A 77 -0.63 12.28 -3.31
C SER A 77 -0.89 12.63 -1.83
N THR A 78 -1.14 11.62 -1.01
CA THR A 78 -1.45 11.75 0.43
C THR A 78 -0.36 12.53 1.16
N TYR A 79 0.90 12.29 0.78
CA TYR A 79 2.09 12.98 1.27
C TYR A 79 2.79 13.74 0.12
N GLY A 80 2.02 14.45 -0.70
CA GLY A 80 2.50 15.12 -1.91
C GLY A 80 3.17 16.49 -1.68
N SER A 81 3.10 17.07 -0.48
CA SER A 81 3.71 18.36 -0.18
C SER A 81 5.22 18.25 -0.01
N LYS A 82 5.95 19.32 -0.33
CA LYS A 82 7.40 19.42 -0.03
C LYS A 82 7.72 19.26 1.46
N ALA A 83 6.76 19.58 2.33
CA ALA A 83 6.91 19.49 3.77
C ALA A 83 6.57 18.10 4.34
N ASP A 84 5.98 17.21 3.53
CA ASP A 84 5.53 15.88 3.97
C ASP A 84 6.69 14.88 3.99
N ILE A 85 7.74 15.21 4.74
CA ILE A 85 8.90 14.34 4.95
C ILE A 85 8.66 13.53 6.21
N LEU A 86 8.38 12.24 6.04
CA LEU A 86 8.15 11.33 7.15
C LEU A 86 9.48 10.90 7.80
N PRO A 87 9.52 10.74 9.14
CA PRO A 87 10.68 10.17 9.82
C PRO A 87 10.95 8.74 9.36
N SER A 88 12.15 8.25 9.60
CA SER A 88 12.47 6.85 9.33
C SER A 88 11.60 5.92 10.18
N ARG A 89 11.47 4.68 9.73
CA ARG A 89 10.74 3.65 10.49
C ARG A 89 11.35 3.47 11.89
N ILE A 90 12.67 3.42 11.98
CA ILE A 90 13.39 3.19 13.23
C ILE A 90 13.08 4.32 14.24
N GLU A 91 13.22 5.58 13.80
CA GLU A 91 12.90 6.74 14.67
C GLU A 91 11.43 6.73 15.12
N SER A 92 10.51 6.35 14.23
CA SER A 92 9.09 6.26 14.55
C SER A 92 8.78 5.17 15.58
N GLU A 93 9.39 3.99 15.43
CA GLU A 93 9.24 2.85 16.33
C GLU A 93 9.85 3.15 17.71
N GLU A 94 11.07 3.69 17.74
CA GLU A 94 11.73 4.12 18.98
C GLU A 94 10.88 5.15 19.71
N LYS A 95 10.32 6.12 18.97
CA LYS A 95 9.47 7.15 19.57
C LYS A 95 8.17 6.57 20.14
N LEU A 96 7.55 5.63 19.45
CA LEU A 96 6.36 4.94 19.94
C LEU A 96 6.68 4.19 21.24
N LEU A 97 7.76 3.40 21.26
CA LEU A 97 8.17 2.62 22.42
C LEU A 97 8.51 3.52 23.62
N GLU A 98 9.20 4.64 23.39
CA GLU A 98 9.48 5.64 24.43
C GLU A 98 8.18 6.16 25.07
N LEU A 99 7.20 6.55 24.25
CA LEU A 99 5.91 7.08 24.71
C LEU A 99 5.08 6.02 25.45
N VAL A 100 5.09 4.78 24.96
CA VAL A 100 4.41 3.65 25.60
C VAL A 100 5.03 3.41 26.98
N ASN A 101 6.35 3.20 27.06
CA ASN A 101 7.04 2.90 28.31
C ASN A 101 6.84 4.00 29.35
N LYS A 102 7.02 5.28 28.96
CA LYS A 102 6.80 6.42 29.86
C LYS A 102 5.37 6.50 30.39
N THR A 103 4.38 6.08 29.61
CA THR A 103 2.98 6.06 30.04
C THR A 103 2.72 4.93 31.04
N ILE A 104 3.27 3.75 30.77
CA ILE A 104 3.15 2.58 31.65
C ILE A 104 3.88 2.79 32.98
N ASP A 105 5.08 3.37 32.98
CA ASP A 105 5.85 3.69 34.19
C ASP A 105 5.08 4.63 35.13
N ARG A 106 4.25 5.51 34.56
CA ARG A 106 3.35 6.42 35.29
C ARG A 106 2.01 5.78 35.65
N LYS A 107 1.84 4.48 35.46
CA LYS A 107 0.60 3.71 35.67
C LYS A 107 -0.59 4.23 34.85
N GLY A 108 -0.31 4.84 33.70
CA GLY A 108 -1.32 5.32 32.75
C GLY A 108 -1.83 4.23 31.82
N LYS A 109 -2.68 4.61 30.87
CA LYS A 109 -3.17 3.75 29.79
C LYS A 109 -2.79 4.36 28.44
N VAL A 110 -2.33 3.52 27.51
CA VAL A 110 -2.06 3.93 26.13
C VAL A 110 -3.28 3.57 25.28
N LEU A 111 -3.82 4.55 24.56
CA LEU A 111 -4.89 4.35 23.60
C LEU A 111 -4.35 4.71 22.21
N ILE A 112 -4.34 3.74 21.29
CA ILE A 112 -3.87 3.93 19.90
C ILE A 112 -5.08 3.71 18.97
N PRO A 113 -5.68 4.80 18.44
CA PRO A 113 -6.82 4.67 17.53
C PRO A 113 -6.35 4.27 16.14
N GLU A 114 -6.84 3.13 15.66
CA GLU A 114 -6.40 2.48 14.43
C GLU A 114 -7.61 1.92 13.67
N LEU A 115 -7.52 1.85 12.34
CA LEU A 115 -8.49 1.11 11.53
C LEU A 115 -8.24 -0.39 11.65
N GLY A 116 -9.26 -1.23 11.40
CA GLY A 116 -9.13 -2.69 11.48
C GLY A 116 -8.17 -3.31 10.45
N LEU A 117 -7.75 -2.56 9.43
CA LEU A 117 -6.80 -2.97 8.40
C LEU A 117 -5.79 -1.86 8.11
N GLY A 118 -4.52 -2.24 7.96
CA GLY A 118 -3.41 -1.37 7.61
C GLY A 118 -2.45 -1.20 8.77
N ARG A 119 -2.47 -0.01 9.39
CA ARG A 119 -1.51 0.38 10.43
C ARG A 119 -1.65 -0.41 11.73
N ALA A 120 -2.84 -0.91 12.08
CA ALA A 120 -3.05 -1.75 13.27
C ALA A 120 -2.13 -2.97 13.27
N GLN A 121 -2.02 -3.66 12.14
CA GLN A 121 -1.18 -4.85 12.00
C GLN A 121 0.32 -4.51 12.13
N GLU A 122 0.76 -3.36 11.59
CA GLU A 122 2.14 -2.90 11.76
C GLU A 122 2.44 -2.57 13.22
N THR A 123 1.54 -1.84 13.89
CA THR A 123 1.67 -1.47 15.30
C THR A 123 1.76 -2.72 16.19
N MET A 124 0.95 -3.76 15.92
CA MET A 124 1.01 -5.05 16.63
C MET A 124 2.36 -5.79 16.47
N LEU A 125 3.12 -5.53 15.40
CA LEU A 125 4.44 -6.12 15.19
C LEU A 125 5.58 -5.31 15.84
N VAL A 126 5.29 -4.09 16.30
CA VAL A 126 6.25 -3.18 16.93
C VAL A 126 6.21 -3.27 18.45
N ILE A 127 5.01 -3.35 19.03
CA ILE A 127 4.78 -3.42 20.48
C ILE A 127 4.89 -4.85 21.03
#